data_AF-A0A1D6J9N9-F1
#
_entry.id   AF-A0A1D6J9N9-F1
#
_cell.length_a   1.000
_cell.length_b   1.000
_cell.length_c   1.000
_cell.angle_alpha   90.00
_cell.angle_beta   90.00
_cell.angle_gamma   90.00
#
_symmetry.space_group_name_H-M   'P 1'
#
loop_
_entity.id
_entity.type
_entity.pdbx_description
1 polymer ?
#
loop_
_entity_poly.entity_id
_entity_poly.type
_entity_poly.pdbx_seq_one_letter_code
_entity_poly.pdbx_strand_id
1 'polypeptide(L)'
;MQLIYLAQKTPLLFMSMFNHLTCLLMVNEGVIDREEFKKVMSLMRSFNRQGSTHKDGLRIGLKVGQPVENGGVVEYFFGSDGNEPLHCVRFSNFLKELHDEIIRLEFSHYDVKSSKTIPAKDFALSMVASADMNHINKLLDRADGLVKEPDLKDIRITFEEFKAFADLRQRLEPLSMAIFAHGKVNGLLTKEDLKRATQHVCGVNLTDRVVDIIFHVFDTNQDGNLSSEEFLRALERRETAIRQPTIPGPWGFLSCWFSGRKCSLKQVVL
;
A
#
# COMPACT_ATOMS: atom_id res chain seq x y z
N MET A 1 -12.49 -11.86 -12.51
CA MET A 1 -11.46 -10.86 -12.91
C MET A 1 -11.84 -9.40 -12.65
N GLN A 2 -13.02 -8.92 -13.04
CA GLN A 2 -13.39 -7.49 -12.83
C GLN A 2 -13.50 -7.05 -11.36
N LEU A 3 -13.86 -7.95 -10.43
CA LEU A 3 -13.93 -7.66 -8.99
C LEU A 3 -12.54 -7.53 -8.33
N ILE A 4 -11.55 -8.34 -8.75
CA ILE A 4 -10.14 -8.25 -8.29
C ILE A 4 -9.55 -6.89 -8.65
N TYR A 5 -9.83 -6.42 -9.88
CA TYR A 5 -9.36 -5.15 -10.40
C TYR A 5 -9.99 -3.92 -9.72
N LEU A 6 -11.16 -4.07 -9.12
CA LEU A 6 -11.86 -3.01 -8.40
C LEU A 6 -11.49 -2.98 -6.91
N ALA A 7 -11.29 -4.14 -6.28
CA ALA A 7 -10.93 -4.25 -4.87
C ALA A 7 -9.50 -3.78 -4.56
N GLN A 8 -8.55 -3.92 -5.49
CA GLN A 8 -7.16 -3.48 -5.29
C GLN A 8 -6.92 -2.00 -5.65
N LYS A 9 -7.84 -1.35 -6.36
CA LYS A 9 -7.63 0.03 -6.87
C LYS A 9 -7.92 1.13 -5.85
N THR A 10 -8.78 0.86 -4.88
CA THR A 10 -9.28 1.81 -3.87
C THR A 10 -8.49 1.84 -2.55
N PRO A 11 -7.91 0.73 -2.05
CA PRO A 11 -7.14 0.76 -0.80
C PRO A 11 -5.75 1.41 -0.95
N LEU A 12 -5.13 1.30 -2.13
CA LEU A 12 -3.73 1.69 -2.34
C LEU A 12 -3.49 3.20 -2.40
N LEU A 13 -4.39 3.95 -3.07
CA LEU A 13 -4.40 5.41 -3.06
C LEU A 13 -4.64 5.97 -1.65
N PHE A 14 -5.47 5.29 -0.86
CA PHE A 14 -5.72 5.67 0.52
C PHE A 14 -4.49 5.43 1.41
N MET A 15 -3.71 4.37 1.15
CA MET A 15 -2.57 3.97 1.99
C MET A 15 -1.25 4.71 1.69
N SER A 16 -0.97 5.07 0.44
CA SER A 16 0.17 5.96 0.12
C SER A 16 -0.08 7.37 0.68
N MET A 17 -1.32 7.84 0.55
CA MET A 17 -1.77 9.05 1.22
C MET A 17 -1.71 8.94 2.75
N PHE A 18 -2.07 7.79 3.34
CA PHE A 18 -2.06 7.52 4.78
C PHE A 18 -0.69 7.73 5.44
N ASN A 19 0.40 7.26 4.85
CA ASN A 19 1.75 7.47 5.41
C ASN A 19 2.10 8.97 5.46
N HIS A 20 1.82 9.69 4.37
CA HIS A 20 2.06 11.13 4.31
C HIS A 20 1.15 11.93 5.24
N LEU A 21 -0.11 11.52 5.38
CA LEU A 21 -1.07 12.18 6.25
C LEU A 21 -0.77 11.96 7.74
N THR A 22 -0.32 10.76 8.10
CA THR A 22 0.14 10.46 9.46
C THR A 22 1.35 11.32 9.83
N CYS A 23 2.31 11.50 8.91
CA CYS A 23 3.43 12.42 9.12
C CYS A 23 2.97 13.88 9.30
N LEU A 24 1.95 14.32 8.58
CA LEU A 24 1.49 15.70 8.60
C LEU A 24 0.65 16.03 9.84
N LEU A 25 -0.12 15.06 10.33
CA LEU A 25 -0.93 15.18 11.55
C LEU A 25 -0.09 15.03 12.84
N MET A 26 1.09 14.42 12.76
CA MET A 26 2.03 14.36 13.89
C MET A 26 2.74 15.70 14.15
N VAL A 27 2.62 16.69 13.25
CA VAL A 27 3.27 18.01 13.38
C VAL A 27 2.40 19.03 14.13
N ASN A 28 1.06 18.91 14.10
CA ASN A 28 0.13 19.82 14.77
C ASN A 28 -0.42 19.18 16.05
N GLU A 29 0.08 19.61 17.22
CA GLU A 29 -0.53 19.63 18.57
C GLU A 29 -1.29 18.39 19.12
N GLY A 30 -1.33 17.25 18.42
CA GLY A 30 -1.90 15.98 18.91
C GLY A 30 -3.43 15.85 18.84
N VAL A 31 -4.14 16.90 18.41
CA VAL A 31 -5.60 16.91 18.22
C VAL A 31 -5.93 17.49 16.85
N ILE A 32 -6.87 16.84 16.15
CA ILE A 32 -7.37 17.21 14.83
C ILE A 32 -8.78 17.75 15.04
N ASP A 33 -9.03 19.00 14.64
CA ASP A 33 -10.39 19.51 14.67
C ASP A 33 -11.23 19.01 13.48
N ARG A 34 -12.55 19.22 13.58
CA ARG A 34 -13.51 18.72 12.58
C ARG A 34 -13.28 19.32 11.19
N GLU A 35 -12.90 20.59 11.10
CA GLU A 35 -12.69 21.28 9.83
C GLU A 35 -11.34 20.90 9.22
N GLU A 36 -10.31 20.68 10.03
CA GLU A 36 -9.05 20.08 9.61
C GLU A 36 -9.26 18.66 9.06
N PHE A 37 -10.03 17.83 9.75
CA PHE A 37 -10.38 16.49 9.28
C PHE A 37 -11.12 16.53 7.94
N LYS A 38 -12.06 17.46 7.75
CA LYS A 38 -12.75 17.63 6.46
C LYS A 38 -11.80 18.07 5.34
N LYS A 39 -10.86 18.98 5.62
CA LYS A 39 -9.82 19.38 4.66
C LYS A 39 -8.96 18.20 4.24
N VAL A 40 -8.55 17.37 5.20
CA VAL A 40 -7.85 16.10 4.98
C VAL A 40 -8.67 15.18 4.06
N MET A 41 -9.94 14.93 4.38
CA MET A 41 -10.79 14.04 3.59
C MET A 41 -11.03 14.57 2.18
N SER A 42 -11.20 15.89 2.02
CA SER A 42 -11.35 16.54 0.72
C SER A 42 -10.07 16.41 -0.12
N LEU A 43 -8.91 16.61 0.51
CA LEU A 43 -7.61 16.42 -0.12
C LEU A 43 -7.45 14.96 -0.58
N MET A 44 -7.75 13.98 0.27
CA MET A 44 -7.76 12.55 -0.09
C MET A 44 -8.64 12.23 -1.29
N ARG A 45 -9.85 12.79 -1.35
CA ARG A 45 -10.73 12.62 -2.52
C ARG A 45 -10.15 13.22 -3.79
N SER A 46 -9.37 14.31 -3.70
CA SER A 46 -8.82 15.01 -4.86
C SER A 46 -7.75 14.24 -5.61
N PHE A 47 -6.93 13.44 -4.92
CA PHE A 47 -5.89 12.61 -5.54
C PHE A 47 -6.44 11.37 -6.23
N ASN A 48 -7.67 10.96 -5.93
CA ASN A 48 -8.33 9.82 -6.57
C ASN A 48 -9.21 10.27 -7.74
N ARG A 49 -9.06 9.68 -8.93
CA ARG A 49 -9.90 9.95 -10.11
C ARG A 49 -11.41 9.77 -9.82
N GLN A 50 -11.77 8.76 -9.04
CA GLN A 50 -13.17 8.52 -8.65
C GLN A 50 -13.64 9.49 -7.56
N GLY A 51 -12.76 9.87 -6.63
CA GLY A 51 -13.07 10.85 -5.58
C GLY A 51 -13.24 12.26 -6.13
N SER A 52 -12.39 12.67 -7.07
CA SER A 52 -12.44 13.97 -7.74
C SER A 52 -13.67 14.16 -8.62
N THR A 53 -14.16 13.08 -9.24
CA THR A 53 -15.38 13.08 -10.07
C THR A 53 -16.67 13.12 -9.23
N HIS A 54 -16.59 12.72 -7.95
CA HIS A 54 -17.73 12.65 -7.03
C HIS A 54 -17.58 13.57 -5.80
N LYS A 55 -16.80 14.66 -5.91
CA LYS A 55 -16.62 15.63 -4.82
C LYS A 55 -17.95 16.18 -4.31
N ASP A 56 -18.91 16.35 -5.22
CA ASP A 56 -20.25 16.88 -4.95
C ASP A 56 -21.24 15.81 -4.45
N GLY A 57 -20.78 14.59 -4.16
CA GLY A 57 -21.62 13.49 -3.65
C GLY A 57 -22.53 12.81 -4.68
N LEU A 58 -22.45 13.21 -5.94
CA LEU A 58 -23.22 12.62 -7.05
C LEU A 58 -22.59 11.31 -7.53
N ARG A 59 -22.79 10.19 -6.81
CA ARG A 59 -22.48 8.86 -7.36
C ARG A 59 -23.53 8.49 -8.41
N ILE A 60 -23.10 8.00 -9.57
CA ILE A 60 -24.00 7.53 -10.64
C ILE A 60 -24.95 6.48 -10.02
N GLY A 61 -26.25 6.77 -10.01
CA GLY A 61 -27.30 5.84 -9.56
C GLY A 61 -27.67 5.86 -8.07
N LEU A 62 -27.00 6.64 -7.20
CA LEU A 62 -27.39 6.75 -5.78
C LEU A 62 -27.26 8.21 -5.31
N LYS A 63 -28.38 8.95 -5.31
CA LYS A 63 -28.43 10.28 -4.70
C LYS A 63 -28.35 10.13 -3.17
N VAL A 64 -27.16 10.29 -2.61
CA VAL A 64 -27.02 10.50 -1.16
C VAL A 64 -27.47 11.94 -0.90
N GLY A 65 -28.73 12.12 -0.49
CA GLY A 65 -29.37 13.44 -0.31
C GLY A 65 -28.84 14.27 0.87
N GLN A 66 -27.68 13.93 1.42
CA GLN A 66 -27.03 14.57 2.56
C GLN A 66 -25.60 14.96 2.14
N PRO A 67 -25.05 16.10 2.61
CA PRO A 67 -23.65 16.44 2.37
C PRO A 67 -22.75 15.29 2.80
N VAL A 68 -21.93 14.77 1.88
CA VAL A 68 -20.95 13.70 2.15
C VAL A 68 -19.90 14.14 3.20
N GLU A 69 -19.92 15.42 3.56
CA GLU A 69 -19.12 16.07 4.59
C GLU A 69 -19.56 15.74 6.02
N ASN A 70 -20.78 15.21 6.21
CA ASN A 70 -21.31 14.78 7.50
C ASN A 70 -21.65 13.27 7.51
N GLY A 71 -20.94 12.47 6.72
CA GLY A 71 -21.13 11.01 6.70
C GLY A 71 -20.71 10.34 8.02
N GLY A 72 -21.08 9.07 8.20
CA GLY A 72 -20.89 8.33 9.48
C GLY A 72 -19.46 8.24 10.02
N VAL A 73 -18.43 8.45 9.19
CA VAL A 73 -17.02 8.51 9.68
C VAL A 73 -16.75 9.80 10.46
N VAL A 74 -17.39 10.91 10.09
CA VAL A 74 -17.27 12.18 10.82
C VAL A 74 -17.97 12.06 12.17
N GLU A 75 -19.17 11.50 12.19
CA GLU A 75 -19.90 11.22 13.44
C GLU A 75 -19.14 10.22 14.33
N TYR A 76 -18.51 9.19 13.75
CA TYR A 76 -17.68 8.25 14.50
C TYR A 76 -16.52 8.94 15.24
N PHE A 77 -15.87 9.93 14.63
CA PHE A 77 -14.73 10.61 15.24
C PHE A 77 -15.09 11.79 16.16
N PHE A 78 -16.15 12.54 15.82
CA PHE A 78 -16.48 13.80 16.47
C PHE A 78 -17.76 13.72 17.32
N GLY A 79 -18.41 12.56 17.41
CA GLY A 79 -19.68 12.38 18.09
C GLY A 79 -20.87 12.94 17.29
N SER A 80 -22.08 12.65 17.80
CA SER A 80 -23.33 13.11 17.18
C SER A 80 -23.51 14.63 17.21
N ASP A 81 -22.88 15.30 18.19
CA ASP A 81 -22.86 16.75 18.34
C ASP A 81 -21.67 17.41 17.62
N GLY A 82 -20.68 16.62 17.18
CA GLY A 82 -19.55 17.06 16.38
C GLY A 82 -18.43 17.75 17.15
N ASN A 83 -18.44 17.67 18.49
CA ASN A 83 -17.51 18.40 19.37
C ASN A 83 -16.43 17.52 20.01
N GLU A 84 -16.46 16.20 19.84
CA GLU A 84 -15.43 15.33 20.42
C GLU A 84 -14.06 15.61 19.76
N PRO A 85 -12.99 15.82 20.54
CA PRO A 85 -11.66 16.04 19.98
C PRO A 85 -11.11 14.74 19.35
N LEU A 86 -10.68 14.82 18.08
CA LEU A 86 -10.02 13.68 17.43
C LEU A 86 -8.52 13.70 17.70
N HIS A 87 -8.07 12.90 18.66
CA HIS A 87 -6.64 12.74 18.91
C HIS A 87 -5.94 12.04 17.74
N CYS A 88 -4.73 12.50 17.37
CA CYS A 88 -3.94 11.90 16.29
C CYS A 88 -3.68 10.41 16.49
N VAL A 89 -3.49 9.97 17.74
CA VAL A 89 -3.31 8.55 18.10
C VAL A 89 -4.57 7.73 17.76
N ARG A 90 -5.76 8.24 18.07
CA ARG A 90 -7.04 7.58 17.74
C ARG A 90 -7.21 7.46 16.23
N PHE A 91 -6.92 8.53 15.50
CA PHE A 91 -7.00 8.52 14.04
C PHE A 91 -6.00 7.55 13.41
N SER A 92 -4.76 7.56 13.88
CA SER A 92 -3.71 6.63 13.43
C SER A 92 -4.09 5.16 13.68
N ASN A 93 -4.64 4.86 14.86
CA ASN A 93 -5.12 3.51 15.19
C ASN A 93 -6.27 3.08 14.28
N PHE A 94 -7.27 3.94 14.06
CA PHE A 94 -8.36 3.64 13.12
C PHE A 94 -7.83 3.31 11.72
N LEU A 95 -6.87 4.08 11.23
CA LEU A 95 -6.31 3.87 9.90
C LEU A 95 -5.51 2.56 9.82
N LYS A 96 -4.78 2.20 10.89
CA LYS A 96 -4.11 0.91 11.03
C LYS A 96 -5.10 -0.25 11.04
N GLU A 97 -6.17 -0.16 11.82
CA GLU A 97 -7.23 -1.18 11.88
C GLU A 97 -7.93 -1.35 10.53
N LEU A 98 -8.23 -0.23 9.86
CA LEU A 98 -8.79 -0.24 8.50
C LEU A 98 -7.85 -0.93 7.52
N HIS A 99 -6.53 -0.69 7.64
CA HIS A 99 -5.53 -1.36 6.82
C HIS A 99 -5.48 -2.86 7.07
N ASP A 100 -5.44 -3.27 8.34
CA ASP A 100 -5.43 -4.68 8.73
C ASP A 100 -6.69 -5.40 8.22
N GLU A 101 -7.86 -4.73 8.25
CA GLU A 101 -9.10 -5.27 7.70
C GLU A 101 -9.09 -5.38 6.17
N ILE A 102 -8.50 -4.41 5.47
CA ILE A 102 -8.29 -4.50 4.02
C ILE A 102 -7.42 -5.72 3.68
N ILE A 103 -6.31 -5.94 4.39
CA ILE A 103 -5.45 -7.11 4.19
C ILE A 103 -6.25 -8.39 4.47
N ARG A 104 -7.06 -8.40 5.52
CA ARG A 104 -7.91 -9.54 5.89
C ARG A 104 -8.92 -9.86 4.78
N LEU A 105 -9.60 -8.86 4.24
CA LEU A 105 -10.52 -9.02 3.12
C LEU A 105 -9.81 -9.52 1.86
N GLU A 106 -8.59 -9.03 1.58
CA GLU A 106 -7.76 -9.53 0.47
C GLU A 106 -7.41 -11.01 0.68
N PHE A 107 -6.98 -11.41 1.88
CA PHE A 107 -6.69 -12.81 2.19
C PHE A 107 -7.94 -13.70 2.06
N SER A 108 -9.07 -13.26 2.62
CA SER A 108 -10.35 -13.98 2.54
C SER A 108 -10.86 -14.14 1.10
N HIS A 109 -10.49 -13.23 0.20
CA HIS A 109 -10.79 -13.38 -1.23
C HIS A 109 -10.11 -14.62 -1.83
N TYR A 110 -8.89 -14.94 -1.38
CA TYR A 110 -8.14 -16.13 -1.81
C TYR A 110 -8.47 -17.38 -0.99
N ASP A 111 -8.79 -17.26 0.30
CA ASP A 111 -9.22 -18.37 1.16
C ASP A 111 -10.72 -18.71 0.95
N VAL A 112 -11.08 -19.08 -0.28
CA VAL A 112 -12.48 -19.36 -0.69
C VAL A 112 -13.13 -20.46 0.16
N LYS A 113 -12.33 -21.39 0.71
CA LYS A 113 -12.80 -22.52 1.54
C LYS A 113 -12.81 -22.20 3.03
N SER A 114 -12.46 -20.98 3.46
CA SER A 114 -12.29 -20.62 4.88
C SER A 114 -11.38 -21.59 5.64
N SER A 115 -10.36 -22.08 4.95
CA SER A 115 -9.40 -23.08 5.44
C SER A 115 -8.30 -22.46 6.30
N LYS A 116 -8.32 -21.13 6.48
CA LYS A 116 -7.32 -20.30 7.18
C LYS A 116 -5.95 -20.27 6.51
N THR A 117 -5.83 -20.87 5.32
CA THR A 117 -4.59 -20.91 4.54
C THR A 117 -4.89 -20.85 3.04
N ILE A 118 -4.02 -20.20 2.27
CA ILE A 118 -4.15 -20.14 0.82
C ILE A 118 -3.03 -20.93 0.13
N PRO A 119 -3.26 -21.54 -1.05
CA PRO A 119 -2.21 -22.14 -1.85
C PRO A 119 -1.12 -21.14 -2.24
N ALA A 120 0.13 -21.61 -2.39
CA ALA A 120 1.24 -20.79 -2.87
C ALA A 120 0.94 -20.06 -4.20
N LYS A 121 0.21 -20.72 -5.12
CA LYS A 121 -0.26 -20.10 -6.37
C LYS A 121 -1.13 -18.88 -6.12
N ASP A 122 -2.09 -18.97 -5.21
CA ASP A 122 -3.03 -17.88 -4.92
C ASP A 122 -2.31 -16.73 -4.20
N PHE A 123 -1.36 -17.06 -3.33
CA PHE A 123 -0.44 -16.07 -2.76
C PHE A 123 0.37 -15.37 -3.85
N ALA A 124 0.96 -16.09 -4.80
CA ALA A 124 1.70 -15.52 -5.92
C ALA A 124 0.81 -14.61 -6.79
N LEU A 125 -0.40 -15.04 -7.13
CA LEU A 125 -1.36 -14.22 -7.86
C LEU A 125 -1.69 -12.92 -7.09
N SER A 126 -1.76 -12.95 -5.76
CA SER A 126 -1.93 -11.73 -4.96
C SER A 126 -0.75 -10.74 -5.10
N MET A 127 0.48 -11.26 -5.26
CA MET A 127 1.66 -10.42 -5.50
C MET A 127 1.63 -9.82 -6.91
N VAL A 128 1.39 -10.66 -7.92
CA VAL A 128 1.36 -10.27 -9.34
C VAL A 128 0.27 -9.24 -9.62
N ALA A 129 -0.90 -9.37 -8.99
CA ALA A 129 -2.00 -8.43 -9.15
C ALA A 129 -1.63 -7.00 -8.70
N SER A 130 -0.58 -6.85 -7.89
CA SER A 130 -0.07 -5.57 -7.42
C SER A 130 1.16 -5.04 -8.17
N ALA A 131 1.79 -5.83 -9.04
CA ALA A 131 3.03 -5.51 -9.76
C ALA A 131 2.83 -4.62 -11.01
N ASP A 132 3.93 -4.15 -11.62
CA ASP A 132 3.90 -3.39 -12.87
C ASP A 132 3.27 -4.19 -14.03
N MET A 133 2.34 -3.54 -14.75
CA MET A 133 1.62 -4.08 -15.90
C MET A 133 2.54 -4.42 -17.08
N ASN A 134 3.70 -3.78 -17.20
CA ASN A 134 4.64 -4.01 -18.31
C ASN A 134 5.15 -5.46 -18.38
N HIS A 135 5.15 -6.17 -17.24
CA HIS A 135 5.64 -7.54 -17.13
C HIS A 135 4.58 -8.53 -16.63
N ILE A 136 3.32 -8.13 -16.55
CA ILE A 136 2.27 -8.90 -15.90
C ILE A 136 2.11 -10.30 -16.51
N ASN A 137 2.23 -10.45 -17.83
CA ASN A 137 2.13 -11.75 -18.49
C ASN A 137 3.25 -12.70 -18.03
N LYS A 138 4.51 -12.21 -17.98
CA LYS A 138 5.65 -12.99 -17.52
C LYS A 138 5.48 -13.41 -16.05
N LEU A 139 4.98 -12.50 -15.21
CA LEU A 139 4.75 -12.78 -13.80
C LEU A 139 3.58 -13.76 -13.57
N LEU A 140 2.52 -13.68 -14.38
CA LEU A 140 1.42 -14.65 -14.37
C LEU A 140 1.91 -16.04 -14.77
N ASP A 141 2.76 -16.14 -15.81
CA ASP A 141 3.37 -17.41 -16.22
C ASP A 141 4.21 -18.02 -15.09
N ARG A 142 4.94 -17.20 -14.32
CA ARG A 142 5.69 -17.64 -13.13
C ARG A 142 4.75 -18.10 -12.02
N ALA A 143 3.68 -17.37 -11.73
CA ALA A 143 2.68 -17.78 -10.73
C ALA A 143 1.99 -19.09 -11.12
N ASP A 144 1.67 -19.29 -12.39
CA ASP A 144 1.13 -20.54 -12.92
C ASP A 144 2.16 -21.68 -12.90
N GLY A 145 3.45 -21.37 -13.01
CA GLY A 145 4.56 -22.31 -12.89
C GLY A 145 4.67 -23.01 -11.53
N LEU A 146 4.22 -22.36 -10.44
CA LEU A 146 4.31 -22.91 -9.08
C LEU A 146 3.67 -24.29 -8.91
N VAL A 147 2.64 -24.63 -9.68
CA VAL A 147 1.99 -25.94 -9.60
C VAL A 147 2.89 -27.08 -10.10
N LYS A 148 3.93 -26.74 -10.88
CA LYS A 148 4.91 -27.67 -11.44
C LYS A 148 6.13 -27.83 -10.53
N GLU A 149 6.36 -26.90 -9.61
CA GLU A 149 7.48 -26.93 -8.67
C GLU A 149 7.18 -27.90 -7.51
N PRO A 150 7.86 -29.05 -7.40
CA PRO A 150 7.56 -30.06 -6.40
C PRO A 150 7.63 -29.52 -4.97
N ASP A 151 8.59 -28.62 -4.72
CA ASP A 151 8.86 -28.08 -3.39
C ASP A 151 7.92 -26.94 -3.00
N LEU A 152 7.22 -26.32 -3.97
CA LEU A 152 6.37 -25.14 -3.72
C LEU A 152 4.88 -25.40 -3.93
N LYS A 153 4.49 -26.37 -4.76
CA LYS A 153 3.09 -26.59 -5.17
C LYS A 153 2.13 -26.87 -4.01
N ASP A 154 2.60 -27.56 -2.98
CA ASP A 154 1.79 -27.98 -1.82
C ASP A 154 1.91 -27.02 -0.63
N ILE A 155 2.73 -25.97 -0.76
CA ILE A 155 2.88 -24.95 0.28
C ILE A 155 1.55 -24.22 0.47
N ARG A 156 1.21 -24.02 1.75
CA ARG A 156 0.08 -23.20 2.18
C ARG A 156 0.56 -22.03 3.01
N ILE A 157 0.00 -20.86 2.72
CA ILE A 157 0.34 -19.57 3.33
C ILE A 157 -0.74 -19.19 4.32
N THR A 158 -0.34 -18.87 5.55
CA THR A 158 -1.27 -18.40 6.59
C THR A 158 -1.59 -16.91 6.42
N PHE A 159 -2.59 -16.42 7.15
CA PHE A 159 -2.89 -14.99 7.18
C PHE A 159 -1.71 -14.16 7.70
N GLU A 160 -0.99 -14.65 8.70
CA GLU A 160 0.16 -13.96 9.30
C GLU A 160 1.31 -13.83 8.30
N GLU A 161 1.57 -14.87 7.51
CA GLU A 161 2.57 -14.85 6.43
C GLU A 161 2.16 -13.88 5.31
N PHE A 162 0.88 -13.91 4.92
CA PHE A 162 0.32 -12.97 3.95
C PHE A 162 0.44 -11.52 4.43
N LYS A 163 0.08 -11.27 5.69
CA LYS A 163 0.14 -9.96 6.33
C LYS A 163 1.57 -9.46 6.43
N ALA A 164 2.53 -10.32 6.81
CA ALA A 164 3.94 -9.96 6.87
C ALA A 164 4.43 -9.41 5.51
N PHE A 165 4.07 -10.09 4.40
CA PHE A 165 4.38 -9.58 3.07
C PHE A 165 3.62 -8.30 2.72
N ALA A 166 2.37 -8.15 3.16
CA ALA A 166 1.61 -6.91 2.98
C ALA A 166 2.21 -5.71 3.71
N ASP A 167 2.64 -5.89 4.95
CA ASP A 167 3.31 -4.89 5.77
C ASP A 167 4.68 -4.50 5.15
N LEU A 168 5.39 -5.47 4.57
CA LEU A 168 6.64 -5.21 3.85
C LEU A 168 6.45 -4.24 2.68
N ARG A 169 5.37 -4.40 1.92
CA ARG A 169 5.02 -3.51 0.79
C ARG A 169 4.69 -2.09 1.23
N GLN A 170 4.47 -1.83 2.51
CA GLN A 170 4.31 -0.45 3.02
C GLN A 170 5.64 0.22 3.37
N ARG A 171 6.75 -0.54 3.45
CA ARG A 171 8.05 -0.07 3.92
C ARG A 171 9.13 -0.11 2.84
N LEU A 172 8.71 0.12 1.59
CA LEU A 172 9.58 -0.01 0.42
C LEU A 172 10.73 0.97 0.38
N GLU A 173 10.47 2.24 0.71
CA GLU A 173 11.52 3.26 0.65
C GLU A 173 12.67 2.92 1.62
N PRO A 174 12.44 2.68 2.92
CA PRO A 174 13.51 2.23 3.82
C PRO A 174 14.18 0.93 3.39
N LEU A 175 13.39 -0.04 2.91
CA LEU A 175 13.89 -1.35 2.50
C LEU A 175 14.76 -1.25 1.25
N SER A 176 14.35 -0.46 0.27
CA SER A 176 15.08 -0.20 -0.97
C SER A 176 16.43 0.46 -0.64
N MET A 177 16.45 1.49 0.22
CA MET A 177 17.68 2.12 0.67
C MET A 177 18.64 1.13 1.35
N ALA A 178 18.14 0.30 2.26
CA ALA A 178 18.97 -0.69 2.93
C ALA A 178 19.53 -1.73 1.97
N ILE A 179 18.74 -2.17 1.00
CA ILE A 179 19.18 -3.11 -0.03
C ILE A 179 20.19 -2.46 -0.99
N PHE A 180 20.04 -1.20 -1.35
CA PHE A 180 21.05 -0.50 -2.14
C PHE A 180 22.36 -0.25 -1.37
N ALA A 181 22.28 -0.07 -0.05
CA ALA A 181 23.46 0.10 0.80
C ALA A 181 24.19 -1.22 1.11
N HIS A 182 23.45 -2.33 1.22
CA HIS A 182 23.98 -3.64 1.65
C HIS A 182 23.97 -4.73 0.59
N GLY A 183 23.37 -4.48 -0.57
CA GLY A 183 23.41 -5.39 -1.71
C GLY A 183 24.84 -5.66 -2.12
N LYS A 184 25.08 -6.84 -2.71
CA LYS A 184 26.40 -7.15 -3.29
C LYS A 184 26.82 -6.02 -4.23
N VAL A 185 28.12 -5.90 -4.46
CA VAL A 185 28.73 -4.88 -5.33
C VAL A 185 28.12 -4.84 -6.74
N ASN A 186 27.45 -5.92 -7.17
CA ASN A 186 26.75 -6.04 -8.46
C ASN A 186 25.24 -5.69 -8.43
N GLY A 187 24.66 -5.31 -7.28
CA GLY A 187 23.23 -4.97 -7.18
C GLY A 187 22.27 -6.16 -7.17
N LEU A 188 22.76 -7.38 -6.90
CA LEU A 188 21.94 -8.59 -6.77
C LEU A 188 21.66 -8.92 -5.29
N LEU A 189 20.40 -9.24 -5.00
CA LEU A 189 19.90 -9.56 -3.66
C LEU A 189 19.67 -11.09 -3.53
N THR A 190 20.32 -11.72 -2.56
CA THR A 190 20.03 -13.13 -2.23
C THR A 190 18.82 -13.27 -1.29
N LYS A 191 18.32 -14.50 -1.12
CA LYS A 191 17.23 -14.79 -0.17
C LYS A 191 17.59 -14.38 1.26
N GLU A 192 18.82 -14.65 1.68
CA GLU A 192 19.34 -14.31 3.00
C GLU A 192 19.44 -12.79 3.19
N ASP A 193 19.86 -12.07 2.15
CA ASP A 193 19.93 -10.61 2.19
C ASP A 193 18.54 -10.00 2.30
N LEU A 194 17.56 -10.51 1.55
CA LEU A 194 16.16 -10.09 1.69
C LEU A 194 15.66 -10.30 3.12
N LYS A 195 15.78 -11.52 3.67
CA LYS A 195 15.35 -11.83 5.04
C LYS A 195 16.02 -10.93 6.08
N ARG A 196 17.33 -10.70 5.94
CA ARG A 196 18.08 -9.82 6.85
C ARG A 196 17.56 -8.40 6.77
N ALA A 197 17.36 -7.87 5.57
CA ALA A 197 16.87 -6.50 5.36
C ALA A 197 15.44 -6.34 5.88
N THR A 198 14.52 -7.26 5.60
CA THR A 198 13.14 -7.17 6.09
C THR A 198 13.07 -7.21 7.62
N GLN A 199 13.88 -8.04 8.26
CA GLN A 199 13.90 -8.15 9.71
C GLN A 199 14.48 -6.89 10.37
N HIS A 200 15.64 -6.41 9.92
CA HIS A 200 16.35 -5.32 10.59
C HIS A 200 15.78 -3.93 10.27
N VAL A 201 15.26 -3.74 9.05
CA VAL A 201 14.80 -2.43 8.57
C VAL A 201 13.30 -2.28 8.75
N CYS A 202 12.55 -3.34 8.43
CA CYS A 202 11.10 -3.30 8.45
C CYS A 202 10.49 -3.88 9.73
N GLY A 203 11.27 -4.61 10.54
CA GLY A 203 10.74 -5.36 11.67
C GLY A 203 9.83 -6.53 11.24
N VAL A 204 9.97 -6.99 9.99
CA VAL A 204 9.12 -8.02 9.38
C VAL A 204 9.93 -9.29 9.18
N ASN A 205 9.47 -10.38 9.79
CA ASN A 205 10.05 -11.70 9.61
C ASN A 205 9.33 -12.46 8.51
N LEU A 206 9.99 -12.65 7.36
CA LEU A 206 9.50 -13.55 6.31
C LEU A 206 9.98 -14.98 6.58
N THR A 207 9.08 -15.94 6.41
CA THR A 207 9.41 -17.37 6.46
C THR A 207 10.14 -17.79 5.19
N ASP A 208 10.95 -18.86 5.25
CA ASP A 208 11.70 -19.36 4.08
C ASP A 208 10.78 -19.65 2.90
N ARG A 209 9.64 -20.30 3.16
CA ARG A 209 8.60 -20.56 2.15
C ARG A 209 8.07 -19.30 1.46
N VAL A 210 7.87 -18.20 2.18
CA VAL A 210 7.42 -16.94 1.58
C VAL A 210 8.53 -16.36 0.70
N VAL A 211 9.77 -16.39 1.18
CA VAL A 211 10.93 -15.93 0.40
C VAL A 211 11.13 -16.78 -0.86
N ASP A 212 10.95 -18.09 -0.79
CA ASP A 212 11.05 -18.98 -1.94
C ASP A 212 10.01 -18.66 -3.01
N ILE A 213 8.75 -18.39 -2.61
CA ILE A 213 7.69 -18.01 -3.55
C ILE A 213 7.96 -16.62 -4.14
N ILE A 214 8.45 -15.65 -3.34
CA ILE A 214 8.84 -14.33 -3.85
C ILE A 214 9.91 -14.47 -4.92
N PHE A 215 10.98 -15.23 -4.65
CA PHE A 215 12.04 -15.45 -5.62
C PHE A 215 11.54 -16.21 -6.85
N HIS A 216 10.69 -17.23 -6.68
CA HIS A 216 10.11 -17.93 -7.83
C HIS A 216 9.32 -16.95 -8.73
N VAL A 217 8.52 -16.05 -8.18
CA VAL A 217 7.71 -15.14 -8.99
C VAL A 217 8.54 -14.05 -9.65
N PHE A 218 9.50 -13.46 -8.92
CA PHE A 218 10.16 -12.22 -9.33
C PHE A 218 11.60 -12.38 -9.84
N ASP A 219 12.28 -13.49 -9.58
CA ASP A 219 13.52 -13.85 -10.28
C ASP A 219 13.14 -14.34 -11.68
N THR A 220 13.14 -13.39 -12.61
CA THR A 220 12.60 -13.61 -13.96
C THR A 220 13.66 -14.05 -14.96
N ASN A 221 14.94 -13.83 -14.65
CA ASN A 221 16.08 -14.33 -15.41
C ASN A 221 16.60 -15.68 -14.87
N GLN A 222 16.11 -16.13 -13.71
CA GLN A 222 16.42 -17.39 -13.05
C GLN A 222 17.89 -17.51 -12.65
N ASP A 223 18.51 -16.41 -12.24
CA ASP A 223 19.90 -16.39 -11.78
C ASP A 223 20.05 -16.72 -10.28
N GLY A 224 18.93 -16.91 -9.57
CA GLY A 224 18.87 -17.21 -8.15
C GLY A 224 18.88 -15.97 -7.25
N ASN A 225 18.91 -14.76 -7.82
CA ASN A 225 18.94 -13.49 -7.11
C ASN A 225 17.81 -12.58 -7.60
N LEU A 226 17.52 -11.53 -6.84
CA LEU A 226 16.68 -10.43 -7.32
C LEU A 226 17.57 -9.24 -7.67
N SER A 227 17.53 -8.81 -8.92
CA SER A 227 18.03 -7.49 -9.29
C SER A 227 17.19 -6.37 -8.64
N SER A 228 17.69 -5.14 -8.57
CA SER A 228 16.91 -4.01 -8.06
C SER A 228 15.59 -3.81 -8.82
N GLU A 229 15.57 -4.06 -10.12
CA GLU A 229 14.36 -3.96 -10.94
C GLU A 229 13.35 -5.07 -10.60
N GLU A 230 13.81 -6.31 -10.45
CA GLU A 230 12.96 -7.43 -10.06
C GLU A 230 12.43 -7.31 -8.64
N PHE A 231 13.27 -6.80 -7.73
CA PHE A 231 12.88 -6.48 -6.37
C PHE A 231 11.82 -5.38 -6.32
N LEU A 232 11.99 -4.29 -7.07
CA LEU A 232 10.97 -3.24 -7.16
C LEU A 232 9.68 -3.80 -7.76
N ARG A 233 9.73 -4.62 -8.82
CA ARG A 233 8.53 -5.31 -9.32
C ARG A 233 7.85 -6.21 -8.28
N ALA A 234 8.64 -6.79 -7.37
CA ALA A 234 8.12 -7.66 -6.30
C ALA A 234 7.28 -6.93 -5.26
N LEU A 235 7.56 -5.64 -5.08
CA LEU A 235 7.23 -4.96 -3.85
C LEU A 235 6.58 -3.60 -4.09
N GLU A 236 7.00 -2.89 -5.13
CA GLU A 236 6.41 -1.66 -5.62
C GLU A 236 5.01 -1.95 -6.18
N ARG A 237 4.01 -1.53 -5.40
CA ARG A 237 2.63 -1.58 -5.83
C ARG A 237 2.38 -0.46 -6.82
N ARG A 238 1.64 -0.75 -7.88
CA ARG A 238 1.15 0.21 -8.87
C ARG A 238 0.67 1.55 -8.26
N GLU A 239 1.46 2.63 -8.40
CA GLU A 239 1.06 4.02 -8.10
C GLU A 239 0.71 4.85 -9.36
N THR A 240 0.28 4.23 -10.46
CA THR A 240 0.06 4.93 -11.73
C THR A 240 -1.27 5.70 -11.86
N ALA A 241 -1.86 6.18 -10.77
CA ALA A 241 -3.16 6.88 -10.81
C ALA A 241 -3.26 8.14 -9.94
N ILE A 242 -2.16 8.69 -9.43
CA ILE A 242 -2.17 9.96 -8.71
C ILE A 242 -2.26 11.09 -9.75
N ARG A 243 -3.41 11.78 -9.83
CA ARG A 243 -3.47 13.09 -10.50
C ARG A 243 -2.70 14.09 -9.65
N GLN A 244 -1.83 14.90 -10.26
CA GLN A 244 -1.28 16.08 -9.60
C GLN A 244 -2.42 17.09 -9.35
N PRO A 245 -2.74 17.43 -8.09
CA PRO A 245 -3.66 18.51 -7.81
C PRO A 245 -2.97 19.87 -7.98
N THR A 246 -3.70 20.85 -8.50
CA THR A 246 -3.35 22.27 -8.37
C THR A 246 -3.76 22.71 -6.96
N ILE A 247 -2.79 22.77 -6.04
CA ILE A 247 -3.03 23.19 -4.64
C ILE A 247 -2.53 24.63 -4.47
N PRO A 248 -3.39 25.64 -4.15
CA PRO A 248 -2.94 26.97 -3.76
C PRO A 248 -2.58 27.00 -2.26
N GLY A 249 -1.57 27.80 -1.89
CA GLY A 249 -1.22 28.10 -0.50
C GLY A 249 -0.09 27.22 0.08
N PRO A 250 0.11 27.25 1.41
CA PRO A 250 1.28 26.64 2.07
C PRO A 250 1.37 25.13 1.89
N TRP A 251 0.38 24.46 1.31
CA TRP A 251 0.35 23.02 1.02
C TRP A 251 0.98 22.66 -0.33
N GLY A 252 1.46 23.64 -1.11
CA GLY A 252 2.12 23.45 -2.40
C GLY A 252 3.41 22.63 -2.35
N PHE A 253 4.09 22.56 -1.19
CA PHE A 253 5.30 21.74 -1.01
C PHE A 253 5.04 20.25 -1.18
N LEU A 254 3.81 19.80 -0.87
CA LEU A 254 3.41 18.41 -1.01
C LEU A 254 3.42 17.95 -2.46
N SER A 255 3.04 18.83 -3.40
CA SER A 255 3.03 18.51 -4.83
C SER A 255 4.42 18.11 -5.36
N CYS A 256 5.49 18.70 -4.82
CA CYS A 256 6.86 18.43 -5.22
C CYS A 256 7.38 17.12 -4.60
N TRP A 257 7.00 16.83 -3.35
CA TRP A 257 7.34 15.57 -2.67
C TRP A 257 6.66 14.35 -3.29
N PHE A 258 5.38 14.46 -3.66
CA PHE A 258 4.66 13.40 -4.39
C PHE A 258 5.16 13.17 -5.83
N SER A 259 6.07 14.01 -6.34
CA SER A 259 6.58 13.95 -7.71
C SER A 259 7.99 13.34 -7.82
N GLY A 260 8.61 12.90 -6.71
CA GLY A 260 9.95 12.29 -6.74
C GLY A 260 11.08 13.18 -7.28
N ARG A 261 10.91 14.51 -7.32
CA ARG A 261 11.95 15.44 -7.76
C ARG A 261 12.66 16.09 -6.57
N LYS A 262 13.99 16.30 -6.71
CA LYS A 262 14.81 17.05 -5.74
C LYS A 262 14.23 18.46 -5.55
N CYS A 263 13.71 18.75 -4.36
CA CYS A 263 13.44 20.13 -3.94
C CYS A 263 14.78 20.86 -3.74
N SER A 264 15.05 21.87 -4.56
CA SER A 264 16.06 22.87 -4.24
C SER A 264 15.47 23.82 -3.20
N LEU A 265 16.01 23.78 -1.98
CA LEU A 265 15.82 24.79 -0.95
C LEU A 265 16.45 26.11 -1.44
N LYS A 266 15.69 26.94 -2.15
CA LYS A 266 16.00 28.36 -2.24
C LYS A 266 14.75 29.21 -2.03
N GLN A 267 14.90 30.10 -1.05
CA GLN A 267 14.07 31.25 -0.69
C GLN A 267 12.85 30.97 0.20
N VAL A 268 13.15 30.71 1.48
CA VAL A 268 12.53 31.50 2.56
C VAL A 268 13.57 32.54 2.98
N VAL A 269 13.36 33.79 2.59
CA VAL A 269 13.85 34.95 3.34
C VAL A 269 12.59 35.75 3.67
N LEU A 270 12.25 35.69 4.96
CA LEU A 270 11.29 36.48 5.75
C LEU A 270 9.94 36.81 5.11
#